data_AF-A0A3S1B2A3-F1
#
_entry.id   AF-A0A3S1B2A3-F1
#
_cell.length_a   1.000
_cell.length_b   1.000
_cell.length_c   1.000
_cell.angle_alpha   90.00
_cell.angle_beta   90.00
_cell.angle_gamma   90.00
#
_symmetry.space_group_name_H-M   'P 1'
#
loop_
_entity.id
_entity.type
_entity.pdbx_description
1 polymer ?
#
loop_
_entity_poly.entity_id
_entity_poly.type
_entity_poly.pdbx_seq_one_letter_code
_entity_poly.pdbx_strand_id
1 'polypeptide(L)'
;VESMWSLCGVYVESVWSLCGVCVESVWSLCRVCVESVWSMCRVYVESVWSMCRVYVESVWSLCRVYVESVWSLCEVCVESDCNLCVVYVEFVWSLCGVCVESVWSLCGVCVESVWSLCGVCVESVWSLCGVCVESVWSLCGVCVESVWSLCGVCVESVWSLCGVCVESVWSLCGVCVESVLNLC
;
A
#
# COMPACT_ATOMS: atom_id res chain seq x y z
N VAL A 1 -36.25 4.53 -29.28
CA VAL A 1 -35.97 5.31 -28.05
C VAL A 1 -35.70 4.38 -26.88
N GLU A 2 -36.61 3.48 -26.49
CA GLU A 2 -36.36 2.49 -25.41
C GLU A 2 -35.11 1.62 -25.64
N SER A 3 -34.91 1.13 -26.86
CA SER A 3 -33.72 0.34 -27.22
C SER A 3 -32.41 1.12 -27.07
N MET A 4 -32.41 2.44 -27.28
CA MET A 4 -31.24 3.29 -27.08
C MET A 4 -30.94 3.46 -25.60
N TRP A 5 -31.95 3.77 -24.79
CA TRP A 5 -31.78 3.86 -23.33
C TRP A 5 -31.28 2.55 -22.72
N SER A 6 -31.77 1.40 -23.21
CA SER A 6 -31.28 0.08 -22.81
C SER A 6 -29.80 -0.13 -23.14
N LEU A 7 -29.37 0.21 -24.36
CA LEU A 7 -27.95 0.14 -24.76
C LEU A 7 -27.08 1.02 -23.86
N CYS A 8 -27.50 2.25 -23.58
CA CYS A 8 -26.78 3.16 -22.70
C CYS A 8 -26.66 2.59 -21.28
N GLY A 9 -27.71 1.98 -20.74
CA GLY A 9 -27.67 1.28 -19.47
C GLY A 9 -26.62 0.16 -19.44
N VAL A 10 -26.60 -0.70 -20.46
CA VAL A 10 -25.62 -1.79 -20.57
C VAL A 10 -24.18 -1.26 -20.66
N TYR A 11 -23.94 -0.19 -21.41
CA TYR A 11 -22.62 0.44 -21.49
C TYR A 11 -22.18 1.01 -20.14
N VAL A 12 -23.08 1.68 -19.42
CA VAL A 12 -22.80 2.25 -18.09
C VAL A 12 -22.49 1.14 -17.07
N GLU A 13 -23.27 0.06 -17.06
CA GLU A 13 -22.98 -1.11 -16.22
C GLU A 13 -21.62 -1.72 -16.55
N SER A 14 -21.27 -1.81 -17.83
CA SER A 14 -19.97 -2.34 -18.28
C SER A 14 -18.82 -1.45 -17.80
N VAL A 15 -18.96 -0.12 -17.86
CA VAL A 15 -17.97 0.82 -17.33
C VAL A 15 -17.80 0.61 -15.83
N TRP A 16 -18.89 0.60 -15.05
CA TRP A 16 -18.82 0.38 -13.61
C TRP A 16 -18.19 -0.97 -13.24
N SER A 17 -18.51 -2.03 -13.98
CA SER A 17 -17.90 -3.35 -13.78
C SER A 17 -16.39 -3.32 -13.97
N LEU A 18 -15.90 -2.69 -15.05
CA LEU A 18 -14.46 -2.56 -15.31
C LEU A 18 -13.78 -1.77 -14.21
N CYS A 19 -14.40 -0.68 -13.75
CA CYS A 19 -13.89 0.14 -12.67
C CYS A 19 -13.77 -0.63 -11.35
N GLY A 20 -14.78 -1.44 -11.03
CA GLY A 20 -14.73 -2.34 -9.88
C GLY A 20 -13.53 -3.29 -9.94
N VAL A 21 -13.33 -3.96 -11.09
CA VAL A 21 -12.19 -4.87 -11.30
C VAL A 21 -10.85 -4.13 -11.18
N CYS A 22 -10.73 -2.92 -11.74
CA CYS A 22 -9.52 -2.12 -11.62
C CYS A 22 -9.22 -1.75 -10.16
N VAL A 23 -10.23 -1.33 -9.40
CA VAL A 23 -10.09 -0.97 -7.99
C VAL A 23 -9.70 -2.18 -7.14
N GLU A 24 -10.33 -3.34 -7.36
CA GLU A 24 -9.96 -4.60 -6.70
C GLU A 24 -8.52 -4.99 -7.01
N SER A 25 -8.09 -4.83 -8.25
CA SER A 25 -6.72 -5.12 -8.68
C SER A 25 -5.70 -4.21 -7.98
N VAL A 26 -5.99 -2.90 -7.88
CA VAL A 26 -5.16 -1.94 -7.13
C VAL A 26 -5.07 -2.40 -5.68
N TRP A 27 -6.19 -2.64 -5.00
CA TRP A 27 -6.19 -3.09 -3.61
C TRP A 27 -5.42 -4.39 -3.39
N SER A 28 -5.53 -5.34 -4.31
CA SER A 28 -4.78 -6.60 -4.25
C SER A 28 -3.27 -6.36 -4.32
N LEU A 29 -2.81 -5.53 -5.26
CA LEU A 29 -1.39 -5.18 -5.36
C LEU A 29 -0.89 -4.49 -4.09
N CYS A 30 -1.68 -3.57 -3.54
CA CYS A 30 -1.33 -2.85 -2.32
C CYS A 30 -1.16 -3.79 -1.12
N ARG A 31 -2.05 -4.77 -0.95
CA ARG A 31 -1.91 -5.80 0.10
C ARG A 31 -0.62 -6.58 -0.08
N VAL A 32 -0.33 -7.07 -1.27
CA VAL A 32 0.90 -7.84 -1.57
C VAL A 32 2.15 -7.00 -1.29
N CYS A 33 2.15 -5.72 -1.69
CA CYS A 33 3.26 -4.80 -1.41
C CYS A 33 3.47 -4.61 0.10
N VAL A 34 2.40 -4.38 0.86
CA VAL A 34 2.46 -4.19 2.31
C VAL A 34 2.93 -5.45 3.03
N GLU A 35 2.42 -6.62 2.64
CA GLU A 35 2.88 -7.92 3.16
C GLU A 35 4.37 -8.15 2.87
N SER A 36 4.83 -7.78 1.67
CA SER A 36 6.23 -7.89 1.27
C SER A 36 7.13 -6.97 2.11
N VAL A 37 6.71 -5.73 2.35
CA VAL A 37 7.44 -4.79 3.23
C VAL A 37 7.54 -5.38 4.63
N TRP A 38 6.44 -5.82 5.22
CA TRP A 38 6.46 -6.42 6.57
C TRP A 38 7.34 -7.66 6.66
N SER A 39 7.32 -8.52 5.64
CA SER A 39 8.17 -9.70 5.57
C SER A 39 9.65 -9.33 5.58
N MET A 40 10.04 -8.36 4.75
CA MET A 40 11.43 -7.86 4.71
C MET A 40 11.86 -7.29 6.05
N CYS A 41 11.00 -6.50 6.69
CA CYS A 41 11.28 -5.89 7.99
C CYS A 41 11.47 -6.94 9.08
N ARG A 42 10.63 -7.98 9.11
CA ARG A 42 10.77 -9.09 10.05
C ARG A 42 12.12 -9.81 9.87
N VAL A 43 12.47 -10.17 8.63
CA VAL A 43 13.75 -10.84 8.32
C VAL A 43 14.94 -9.98 8.74
N TYR A 44 14.88 -8.67 8.47
CA TYR A 44 15.95 -7.76 8.84
C TYR A 44 16.10 -7.65 10.37
N VAL A 45 14.98 -7.51 11.09
CA VAL A 45 14.97 -7.45 12.57
C VAL A 45 15.51 -8.74 13.18
N GLU A 46 15.09 -9.90 12.67
CA GLU A 46 15.61 -11.21 13.09
C GLU A 46 17.12 -11.31 12.86
N SER A 47 17.61 -10.80 11.72
CA SER A 47 19.03 -10.78 11.39
C SER A 47 19.83 -9.88 12.33
N VAL A 48 19.32 -8.70 12.68
CA VAL A 48 19.93 -7.80 13.66
C VAL A 48 20.02 -8.50 15.02
N TRP A 49 18.91 -9.07 15.52
CA TRP A 49 18.91 -9.79 16.80
C TRP A 49 19.89 -10.97 16.82
N SER A 50 19.99 -11.72 15.73
CA SER A 50 20.94 -12.83 15.60
C SER A 50 22.38 -12.34 15.69
N MET A 51 22.74 -11.30 14.96
CA MET A 51 24.07 -10.70 15.01
C MET A 51 24.43 -10.22 16.42
N CYS A 52 23.48 -9.54 17.08
CA CYS A 52 23.66 -9.04 18.44
C CYS A 52 23.88 -10.16 19.45
N ARG A 53 23.10 -11.24 19.36
CA ARG A 53 23.28 -12.42 20.20
C ARG A 53 24.68 -13.02 20.01
N VAL A 54 25.10 -13.25 18.76
CA VAL A 54 26.43 -13.82 18.46
C VAL A 54 27.54 -12.91 19.00
N TYR A 55 27.40 -11.60 18.84
CA TYR A 55 28.40 -10.65 19.34
C TYR A 55 28.47 -10.67 20.88
N VAL A 56 27.32 -10.65 21.56
CA VAL A 56 27.25 -10.73 23.03
C VAL A 56 27.82 -12.04 23.55
N GLU A 57 27.51 -13.16 22.92
CA GLU A 57 28.09 -14.47 23.25
C GLU A 57 29.63 -14.46 23.07
N SER A 58 30.11 -13.82 22.01
CA SER A 58 31.55 -13.69 21.74
C SER A 58 32.25 -12.83 22.80
N VAL A 59 31.66 -11.70 23.19
CA VAL A 59 32.17 -10.84 24.28
C VAL A 59 32.24 -11.65 25.57
N TRP A 60 31.15 -12.34 25.96
CA TRP A 60 31.15 -13.14 27.18
C TRP A 60 32.18 -14.27 27.17
N SER A 61 32.35 -14.95 26.04
CA SER A 61 33.36 -15.98 25.89
C SER A 61 34.77 -15.43 26.08
N LEU A 62 35.09 -14.29 25.46
CA LEU A 62 36.39 -13.64 25.60
C LEU A 62 36.66 -13.24 27.06
N CYS A 63 35.65 -12.66 27.72
CA CYS A 63 35.73 -12.25 29.11
C CYS A 63 35.96 -13.43 30.06
N ARG A 64 35.27 -14.56 29.83
CA ARG A 64 35.48 -15.78 30.60
C ARG A 64 36.91 -16.30 30.45
N VAL A 65 37.40 -16.44 29.21
CA VAL A 65 38.78 -16.90 28.94
C VAL A 65 39.81 -15.98 29.60
N TYR A 66 39.58 -14.66 29.53
CA TYR A 66 40.47 -13.68 30.13
C TYR A 66 40.51 -13.79 31.66
N VAL A 67 39.34 -13.89 32.30
CA VAL A 67 39.22 -14.07 33.75
C VAL A 67 39.86 -15.38 34.20
N GLU A 68 39.62 -16.48 33.50
CA GLU A 68 40.26 -17.78 33.78
C GLU A 68 41.79 -17.70 33.68
N SER A 69 42.29 -16.99 32.66
CA SER A 69 43.73 -16.78 32.46
C SER A 69 44.35 -15.97 33.60
N VAL A 70 43.68 -14.89 34.02
CA VAL A 70 44.13 -14.08 35.17
C VAL A 70 44.13 -14.94 36.43
N TRP A 71 43.06 -15.68 36.70
CA TRP A 71 42.96 -16.53 37.88
C TRP A 71 44.08 -17.58 37.95
N SER A 72 44.38 -18.23 36.82
CA SER A 72 45.47 -19.20 36.72
C SER A 72 46.85 -18.59 36.99
N LEU A 73 47.09 -17.34 36.59
CA LEU A 73 48.33 -16.63 36.92
C LEU A 73 48.43 -16.35 38.42
N CYS A 74 47.31 -15.99 39.04
CA CYS A 74 47.25 -15.65 40.46
C CYS A 74 47.49 -16.84 41.38
N GLU A 75 47.08 -18.05 40.99
CA GLU A 75 47.40 -19.29 41.71
C GLU A 75 48.91 -19.61 41.75
N VAL A 76 49.69 -19.05 40.82
CA VAL A 76 51.15 -19.22 40.75
C VAL A 76 51.92 -18.14 41.53
N CYS A 77 51.26 -17.03 41.90
CA CYS A 77 51.87 -15.87 42.56
C CYS A 77 51.71 -15.88 44.10
N VAL A 78 52.52 -15.09 44.81
CA VAL A 78 52.53 -15.00 46.29
C VAL A 78 51.38 -14.11 46.79
N GLU A 79 50.91 -14.36 48.01
CA GLU A 79 49.75 -13.78 48.74
C GLU A 79 49.41 -12.28 48.49
N SER A 80 50.39 -11.43 48.20
CA SER A 80 50.20 -10.00 47.89
C SER A 80 49.55 -9.73 46.52
N ASP A 81 49.77 -10.62 45.53
CA ASP A 81 49.24 -10.50 44.18
C ASP A 81 47.74 -10.88 44.11
N CYS A 82 47.24 -11.69 45.06
CA CYS A 82 45.85 -12.16 45.09
C CYS A 82 44.81 -11.03 45.18
N ASN A 83 45.10 -9.96 45.91
CA ASN A 83 44.18 -8.81 46.01
C ASN A 83 44.10 -8.03 44.69
N LEU A 84 45.22 -7.86 43.99
CA LEU A 84 45.27 -7.20 42.69
C LEU A 84 44.51 -8.02 41.63
N CYS A 85 44.62 -9.35 41.71
CA CYS A 85 43.88 -10.28 40.86
C CYS A 85 42.37 -10.15 40.99
N VAL A 86 41.83 -10.09 42.21
CA VAL A 86 40.39 -9.91 42.44
C VAL A 86 39.91 -8.59 41.84
N VAL A 87 40.61 -7.48 42.11
CA VAL A 87 40.26 -6.17 41.55
C VAL A 87 40.28 -6.19 40.01
N TYR A 88 41.27 -6.87 39.43
CA TYR A 88 41.39 -6.95 37.98
C TYR A 88 40.29 -7.79 37.33
N VAL A 89 39.92 -8.92 37.94
CA VAL A 89 38.80 -9.77 37.49
C VAL A 89 37.48 -8.99 37.56
N GLU A 90 37.22 -8.28 38.66
CA GLU A 90 36.04 -7.42 38.79
C GLU A 90 36.00 -6.34 37.71
N PHE A 91 37.13 -5.69 37.45
CA PHE A 91 37.24 -4.68 36.41
C PHE A 91 36.91 -5.24 35.02
N VAL A 92 37.42 -6.43 34.68
CA VAL A 92 37.13 -7.10 33.40
C VAL A 92 35.64 -7.43 33.31
N TRP A 93 35.04 -8.07 34.32
CA TRP A 93 33.60 -8.38 34.33
C TRP A 93 32.75 -7.13 34.17
N SER A 94 33.12 -6.03 34.84
CA SER A 94 32.44 -4.74 34.71
C SER A 94 32.52 -4.20 33.28
N LEU A 95 33.71 -4.21 32.67
CA LEU A 95 33.89 -3.73 31.30
C LEU A 95 33.07 -4.58 30.32
N CYS A 96 33.09 -5.90 30.48
CA CYS A 96 32.30 -6.83 29.68
C CYS A 96 30.80 -6.58 29.81
N GLY A 97 30.31 -6.35 31.03
CA GLY A 97 28.93 -5.96 31.28
C GLY A 97 28.53 -4.70 30.52
N VAL A 98 29.34 -3.64 30.61
CA VAL A 98 29.12 -2.37 29.90
C VAL A 98 29.13 -2.58 28.38
N CYS A 99 30.05 -3.39 27.85
CA CYS A 99 30.11 -3.71 26.42
C CYS A 99 28.84 -4.43 25.96
N VAL A 100 28.38 -5.44 26.70
CA VAL A 100 27.16 -6.19 26.38
C VAL A 100 25.92 -5.29 26.43
N GLU A 101 25.80 -4.44 27.45
CA GLU A 101 24.70 -3.48 27.57
C GLU A 101 24.69 -2.50 26.40
N SER A 102 25.86 -1.99 26.01
CA SER A 102 26.01 -1.07 24.87
C SER A 102 25.59 -1.73 23.56
N VAL A 103 25.95 -3.00 23.34
CA VAL A 103 25.54 -3.76 22.16
C VAL A 103 24.03 -3.93 22.13
N TRP A 104 23.41 -4.39 23.23
CA TRP A 104 21.96 -4.55 23.29
C TRP A 104 21.21 -3.24 23.06
N SER A 105 21.70 -2.13 23.61
CA SER A 105 21.14 -0.79 23.39
C SER A 105 21.16 -0.41 21.91
N LEU A 106 22.32 -0.52 21.24
CA LEU A 106 22.44 -0.24 19.81
C LEU A 106 21.52 -1.13 18.97
N CYS A 107 21.45 -2.42 19.29
CA CYS A 107 20.56 -3.36 18.61
C CYS A 107 19.08 -2.98 18.76
N GLY A 108 18.67 -2.56 19.96
CA GLY A 108 17.33 -2.05 20.21
C GLY A 108 17.01 -0.83 19.34
N VAL A 109 17.90 0.16 19.30
CA VAL A 109 17.75 1.37 18.46
C VAL A 109 17.67 1.02 16.98
N CYS A 110 18.51 0.11 16.50
CA CYS A 110 18.46 -0.36 15.12
C CYS A 110 17.12 -1.02 14.78
N VAL A 111 16.61 -1.90 15.65
CA VAL A 111 15.33 -2.59 15.45
C VAL A 111 14.16 -1.61 15.44
N GLU A 112 14.14 -0.66 16.38
CA GLU A 112 13.12 0.41 16.42
C GLU A 112 13.14 1.25 15.14
N SER A 113 14.33 1.62 14.67
CA SER A 113 14.50 2.41 13.44
C SER A 113 13.97 1.65 12.22
N VAL A 114 14.23 0.34 12.12
CA VAL A 114 13.71 -0.51 11.04
C VAL A 114 12.19 -0.54 11.09
N TRP A 115 11.58 -0.82 12.23
CA TRP A 115 10.13 -0.85 12.35
C TRP A 115 9.47 0.48 12.00
N SER A 116 10.08 1.60 12.42
CA SER A 116 9.61 2.95 12.08
C SER A 116 9.60 3.19 10.57
N LEU A 117 10.72 2.91 9.89
CA LEU A 117 10.83 3.03 8.42
C LEU A 117 9.80 2.15 7.71
N CYS A 118 9.61 0.92 8.18
CA CYS A 118 8.63 0.00 7.63
C CYS A 118 7.20 0.53 7.77
N GLY A 119 6.86 1.12 8.91
CA GLY A 119 5.58 1.78 9.14
C GLY A 119 5.35 2.92 8.13
N VAL A 120 6.33 3.80 7.97
CA VAL A 120 6.26 4.92 7.00
C VAL A 120 6.10 4.41 5.56
N CYS A 121 6.82 3.36 5.18
CA CYS A 121 6.69 2.74 3.86
C CYS A 121 5.28 2.17 3.64
N VAL A 122 4.72 1.47 4.62
CA VAL A 122 3.37 0.89 4.54
C VAL A 122 2.30 1.98 4.42
N GLU A 123 2.41 3.04 5.23
CA GLU A 123 1.51 4.20 5.15
C GLU A 123 1.56 4.86 3.77
N SER A 124 2.77 5.04 3.24
CA SER A 124 2.98 5.61 1.90
C SER A 124 2.34 4.76 0.80
N VAL A 125 2.48 3.43 0.88
CA VAL A 125 1.82 2.51 -0.06
C VAL A 125 0.31 2.67 0.01
N TRP A 126 -0.29 2.61 1.20
CA TRP A 126 -1.74 2.76 1.34
C TRP A 126 -2.27 4.10 0.85
N SER A 127 -1.54 5.19 1.10
CA SER A 127 -1.89 6.53 0.60
C SER A 127 -1.93 6.57 -0.93
N LEU A 128 -0.87 6.09 -1.59
CA LEU A 128 -0.82 6.01 -3.06
C LEU A 128 -1.96 5.16 -3.62
N CYS A 129 -2.25 4.03 -2.99
CA CYS A 129 -3.36 3.16 -3.37
C CYS A 129 -4.71 3.86 -3.27
N GLY A 130 -4.95 4.62 -2.19
CA GLY A 130 -6.15 5.44 -2.04
C GLY A 130 -6.30 6.46 -3.17
N VAL A 131 -5.24 7.20 -3.48
CA VAL A 131 -5.23 8.19 -4.59
C VAL A 131 -5.50 7.52 -5.93
N CYS A 132 -4.89 6.36 -6.19
CA CYS A 132 -5.14 5.60 -7.42
C CYS A 132 -6.61 5.15 -7.53
N VAL A 133 -7.19 4.63 -6.45
CA VAL A 133 -8.59 4.19 -6.42
C VAL A 133 -9.55 5.36 -6.63
N GLU A 134 -9.31 6.49 -5.96
CA GLU A 134 -10.10 7.71 -6.15
C GLU A 134 -10.03 8.20 -7.61
N SER A 135 -8.84 8.18 -8.20
CA SER A 135 -8.62 8.57 -9.60
C SER A 135 -9.38 7.66 -10.57
N VAL A 136 -9.38 6.34 -10.32
CA VAL A 136 -10.16 5.38 -11.13
C VAL A 136 -11.65 5.71 -11.02
N TRP A 137 -12.21 5.85 -9.82
CA TRP A 137 -13.63 6.15 -9.65
C TRP A 137 -14.05 7.48 -10.29
N SER A 138 -13.21 8.51 -10.19
CA SER A 138 -13.45 9.81 -10.81
C SER A 138 -13.55 9.70 -12.34
N LEU A 139 -12.57 9.04 -12.98
CA LEU A 139 -12.59 8.79 -14.43
C LEU A 139 -13.82 8.00 -14.86
N CYS A 140 -14.21 6.99 -14.08
CA CYS A 140 -15.41 6.20 -14.34
C CYS A 140 -16.69 7.03 -14.29
N GLY A 141 -16.80 7.91 -13.29
CA GLY A 141 -17.91 8.87 -13.19
C GLY A 141 -18.01 9.77 -14.42
N VAL A 142 -16.88 10.35 -14.85
CA VAL A 142 -16.82 11.20 -16.06
C VAL A 142 -17.21 10.42 -17.32
N CYS A 143 -16.75 9.17 -17.46
CA CYS A 143 -17.12 8.31 -18.58
C CYS A 143 -18.63 8.01 -18.59
N VAL A 144 -19.21 7.68 -17.43
CA VAL A 144 -20.64 7.40 -17.30
C VAL A 144 -21.49 8.62 -17.61
N GLU A 145 -21.11 9.79 -17.10
CA GLU A 145 -21.79 11.06 -17.40
C GLU A 145 -21.75 11.38 -18.91
N SER A 146 -20.59 11.17 -19.54
CA SER A 146 -20.42 11.37 -20.98
C SER A 146 -21.31 10.44 -21.81
N VAL A 147 -21.43 9.16 -21.41
CA VAL A 147 -22.31 8.19 -22.07
C VAL A 147 -23.77 8.65 -21.96
N TRP A 148 -24.24 9.02 -20.76
CA TRP A 148 -25.61 9.50 -20.59
C TRP A 148 -25.92 10.77 -21.37
N SER A 149 -24.98 11.71 -21.42
CA SER A 149 -25.13 12.95 -22.20
C SER A 149 -25.30 12.67 -23.69
N LEU A 150 -24.43 11.85 -24.28
CA LEU A 150 -24.52 11.44 -25.68
C LEU A 150 -25.85 10.74 -25.98
N CYS A 151 -26.28 9.84 -25.09
CA CYS A 151 -27.56 9.15 -25.22
C CYS A 151 -28.74 10.13 -25.23
N GLY A 152 -28.73 11.13 -24.35
CA GLY A 152 -29.74 12.20 -24.32
C GLY A 152 -29.80 12.98 -25.63
N VAL A 153 -28.65 13.44 -26.14
CA VAL A 153 -28.54 14.19 -27.41
C VAL A 153 -29.05 13.35 -28.58
N CYS A 154 -28.68 12.07 -28.66
CA CYS A 154 -29.14 11.19 -29.72
C CYS A 154 -30.66 10.97 -29.66
N VAL A 155 -31.23 10.80 -28.47
CA VAL A 155 -32.69 10.64 -28.29
C VAL A 155 -33.42 11.92 -28.70
N GLU A 156 -32.97 13.08 -28.24
CA GLU A 156 -33.56 14.38 -28.59
C GLU A 156 -33.54 14.62 -30.11
N SER A 157 -32.42 14.30 -30.76
CA SER A 157 -32.27 14.40 -32.22
C SER A 157 -33.29 13.53 -32.97
N VAL A 158 -33.54 12.30 -32.49
CA VAL A 158 -34.54 11.40 -33.09
C VAL A 158 -35.96 11.97 -32.91
N TRP A 159 -36.30 12.48 -31.73
CA TRP A 159 -37.60 13.10 -31.49
C TRP A 159 -37.85 14.31 -32.38
N SER A 160 -36.84 15.18 -32.54
CA SER A 160 -36.93 16.36 -33.40
C SER A 160 -37.20 15.98 -34.86
N LEU A 161 -36.45 15.01 -35.41
CA LEU A 161 -36.67 14.50 -36.76
C LEU A 161 -38.06 13.90 -36.93
N CYS A 162 -38.52 13.08 -35.97
CA CYS A 162 -39.87 12.55 -35.99
C CYS A 162 -40.93 13.65 -35.97
N GLY A 163 -40.76 14.70 -35.18
CA GLY A 163 -41.65 15.86 -35.15
C GLY A 163 -41.75 16.56 -36.50
N VAL A 164 -40.61 16.85 -37.13
CA VAL A 164 -40.56 17.46 -38.47
C VAL A 164 -41.24 16.57 -39.51
N CYS A 165 -41.01 15.24 -39.46
CA CYS A 165 -41.68 14.30 -40.36
C CYS A 165 -43.20 14.32 -40.18
N VAL A 166 -43.70 14.29 -38.94
CA VAL A 166 -45.13 14.33 -38.65
C VAL A 166 -45.76 15.63 -39.15
N GLU A 167 -45.15 16.78 -38.84
CA GLU A 167 -45.64 18.09 -39.28
C GLU A 167 -45.69 18.20 -40.82
N SER A 168 -44.66 17.67 -41.49
CA SER A 168 -44.61 17.62 -42.96
C SER A 168 -45.74 16.77 -43.54
N VAL A 169 -46.03 15.61 -42.94
CA VAL A 169 -47.14 14.73 -43.37
C VAL A 169 -48.48 15.42 -43.15
N TRP A 170 -48.70 16.07 -42.01
CA TRP A 170 -49.93 16.81 -41.72
C TRP A 170 -50.16 17.97 -42.68
N SER A 171 -49.11 18.73 -42.99
CA SER A 171 -49.16 19.83 -43.96
C SER A 171 -49.56 19.33 -45.35
N LEU A 172 -48.93 18.25 -45.82
CA LEU A 172 -49.28 17.61 -47.09
C LEU A 172 -50.73 17.12 -47.09
N CYS A 173 -51.19 16.45 -46.03
CA CYS A 173 -52.58 16.03 -45.90
C CYS A 173 -53.55 17.22 -45.93
N GLY A 174 -53.22 18.33 -45.27
CA GLY A 174 -54.02 19.56 -45.29
C GLY A 174 -54.16 20.13 -46.71
N VAL A 175 -53.04 20.26 -47.43
CA VAL A 175 -53.04 20.71 -48.84
C VAL A 175 -53.88 19.77 -49.70
N CYS A 176 -53.77 18.45 -49.52
CA CYS A 176 -54.57 17.48 -50.26
C CYS A 176 -56.07 17.65 -50.00
N VAL A 177 -56.47 17.83 -48.73
CA VAL A 177 -57.89 18.02 -48.36
C VAL A 177 -58.44 19.32 -48.93
N GLU A 178 -57.70 20.41 -48.82
CA GLU A 178 -58.10 21.72 -49.37
C GLU A 178 -58.20 21.70 -50.89
N SER A 179 -57.29 20.98 -51.56
CA SER A 179 -57.35 20.76 -53.01
C SER A 179 -58.61 20.01 -53.43
N VAL A 180 -58.99 18.96 -52.70
CA VAL A 180 -60.20 18.17 -52.99
C VAL A 180 -61.47 18.98 -52.75
N LEU A 181 -61.53 19.79 -51.69
CA LEU A 181 -62.68 20.65 -51.40
C LEU A 181 -62.89 21.74 -52.46
N ASN A 182 -61.81 22.33 -52.99
CA ASN A 182 -61.90 23.34 -54.05
C ASN A 182 -62.32 22.78 -55.43
N LEU A 183 -62.26 21.45 -55.61
CA LEU A 183 -62.69 20.75 -56.83
C LEU A 183 -64.17 20.31 -56.78
N CYS A 184 -64.83 20.44 -55.63
CA CYS A 184 -66.24 20.11 -55.42
C CYS A 184 -67.13 21.36 -55.54
#